data_AF-A0A820MGE6-F1
#
_entry.id   AF-A0A820MGE6-F1
#
_cell.length_a   1.000
_cell.length_b   1.000
_cell.length_c   1.000
_cell.angle_alpha   90.00
_cell.angle_beta   90.00
_cell.angle_gamma   90.00
#
_symmetry.space_group_name_H-M   'P 1'
#
loop_
_entity.id
_entity.type
_entity.pdbx_description
1 polymer ?
#
loop_
_entity_poly.entity_id
_entity_poly.type
_entity_poly.pdbx_seq_one_letter_code
_entity_poly.pdbx_strand_id
1 'polypeptide(L)'
;MNDLAPMDKPGPMGGRCELETNQMEIFLKENFDFENIPSEYIVQGVRSFRVGRLPSLQSLDKDLVINFPSETYENPFKMTIGEIQKWQQSYVVYAAQDNDLSIDKEFLKRALQGQSKDGDEAFRMKFVTRISTCPILMEFDAQVISRKLEEDWPNRIKLVSVTGIDFAGRKHDIQDIYTYLTNWSNVYALDPHTNQPLVYGGRDFCPNRNVRGLLNTDRLSYDLIRMARLRLRACDYEGVQIVVETGIGLGVFAGRQIGIDDQTRSFTARAIKKVLEEDGSKYSNIRAVVFALPIFEIDESTSTYNYFINIFENEYSGSIPVLIVDQDMHRLTVAIARQGFLVSELNPADSHGVFGEYWQNRGPAVEEKLALTTVGLLVQHHIFNDKHVLNDNNYKFISMGDNLPVHTGISTPSSFLNAGYLLQALQQRLGWIGTWIIWIFLCPFNRKRDDDHIV
;
A
#
# COMPACT_ATOMS: atom_id res chain seq x y z
N MET A 1 -12.28 9.99 -17.31
CA MET A 1 -11.38 10.44 -16.22
C MET A 1 -11.22 11.96 -16.20
N ASN A 2 -11.60 12.70 -17.26
CA ASN A 2 -11.55 14.17 -17.36
C ASN A 2 -12.35 14.97 -16.29
N ASP A 3 -13.00 14.29 -15.35
CA ASP A 3 -13.84 14.91 -14.31
C ASP A 3 -13.31 14.67 -12.88
N LEU A 4 -12.12 14.07 -12.70
CA LEU A 4 -11.53 13.97 -11.37
C LEU A 4 -10.98 15.34 -10.96
N ALA A 5 -11.53 15.89 -9.87
CA ALA A 5 -11.04 17.13 -9.30
C ALA A 5 -9.55 17.00 -8.91
N PRO A 6 -8.74 18.07 -9.11
CA PRO A 6 -7.35 18.05 -8.67
C PRO A 6 -7.26 17.84 -7.16
N MET A 7 -6.14 17.27 -6.72
CA MET A 7 -5.87 17.02 -5.31
C MET A 7 -5.63 18.32 -4.52
N ASP A 8 -6.24 18.44 -3.34
CA ASP A 8 -5.95 19.52 -2.39
C ASP A 8 -4.69 19.21 -1.55
N LYS A 9 -3.52 19.43 -2.15
CA LYS A 9 -2.22 19.15 -1.53
C LYS A 9 -1.88 20.02 -0.32
N PRO A 10 -2.22 21.33 -0.27
CA PRO A 10 -1.94 22.19 0.89
C PRO A 10 -2.81 21.92 2.13
N GLY A 11 -3.86 21.11 2.01
CA GLY A 11 -4.89 20.86 3.03
C GLY A 11 -4.67 19.60 3.90
N PRO A 12 -5.75 18.86 4.27
CA PRO A 12 -5.72 17.65 5.12
C PRO A 12 -4.78 16.53 4.63
N MET A 13 -4.39 16.60 3.36
CA MET A 13 -3.39 15.74 2.72
C MET A 13 -1.98 15.84 3.32
N GLY A 14 -1.66 16.94 4.01
CA GLY A 14 -0.39 17.11 4.73
C GLY A 14 -0.25 16.24 5.99
N GLY A 15 -1.16 15.28 6.20
CA GLY A 15 -1.09 14.29 7.26
C GLY A 15 -1.61 14.77 8.62
N ARG A 16 -2.57 15.69 8.64
CA ARG A 16 -3.33 15.94 9.88
C ARG A 16 -4.61 15.15 9.80
N CYS A 17 -4.63 14.01 10.49
CA CYS A 17 -5.75 13.06 10.44
C CYS A 17 -6.76 13.26 11.58
N GLU A 18 -6.76 14.42 12.27
CA GLU A 18 -7.58 14.63 13.47
C GLU A 18 -9.08 14.53 13.18
N LEU A 19 -9.53 15.09 12.06
CA LEU A 19 -10.93 15.04 11.65
C LEU A 19 -11.35 13.60 11.33
N GLU A 20 -10.56 12.91 10.50
CA GLU A 20 -10.78 11.52 10.12
C GLU A 20 -10.74 10.60 11.35
N THR A 21 -9.81 10.84 12.28
CA THR A 21 -9.71 10.12 13.57
C THR A 21 -10.96 10.31 14.41
N ASN A 22 -11.38 11.55 14.63
CA ASN A 22 -12.56 11.83 15.44
C ASN A 22 -13.82 11.22 14.81
N GLN A 23 -13.99 11.31 13.50
CA GLN A 23 -15.11 10.70 12.79
C GLN A 23 -15.13 9.18 12.91
N MET A 24 -13.97 8.53 12.72
CA MET A 24 -13.85 7.08 12.87
C MET A 24 -14.11 6.64 14.32
N GLU A 25 -13.59 7.36 15.32
CA GLU A 25 -13.86 7.05 16.74
C GLU A 25 -15.35 7.19 17.08
N ILE A 26 -16.03 8.25 16.61
CA ILE A 26 -17.49 8.43 16.79
C ILE A 26 -18.24 7.28 16.11
N PHE A 27 -17.93 7.02 14.84
CA PHE A 27 -18.54 5.93 14.08
C PHE A 27 -18.41 4.58 14.78
N LEU A 28 -17.21 4.23 15.23
CA LEU A 28 -16.95 2.96 15.90
C LEU A 28 -17.65 2.90 17.27
N LYS A 29 -17.69 4.01 18.01
CA LYS A 29 -18.34 4.07 19.32
C LYS A 29 -19.85 3.90 19.21
N GLU A 30 -20.47 4.61 18.28
CA GLU A 30 -21.93 4.59 18.09
C GLU A 30 -22.45 3.26 17.55
N ASN A 31 -21.68 2.60 16.68
CA ASN A 31 -22.14 1.40 15.98
C ASN A 31 -21.58 0.10 16.56
N PHE A 32 -20.42 0.13 17.23
CA PHE A 32 -19.70 -1.06 17.66
C PHE A 32 -19.24 -1.01 19.13
N ASP A 33 -19.75 -0.09 19.95
CA ASP A 33 -19.39 0.00 21.39
C ASP A 33 -17.88 0.06 21.62
N PHE A 34 -17.20 0.80 20.74
CA PHE A 34 -15.77 1.00 20.77
C PHE A 34 -15.32 1.84 21.98
N GLU A 35 -14.26 1.39 22.65
CA GLU A 35 -13.65 2.08 23.79
C GLU A 35 -12.13 1.97 23.77
N ASN A 36 -11.46 3.12 23.88
CA ASN A 36 -10.02 3.19 24.12
C ASN A 36 -9.68 2.73 25.53
N ILE A 37 -8.68 1.88 25.67
CA ILE A 37 -8.22 1.40 26.97
C ILE A 37 -7.03 2.24 27.42
N PRO A 38 -7.16 3.06 28.46
CA PRO A 38 -6.05 3.86 28.97
C PRO A 38 -4.89 2.97 29.43
N SER A 39 -3.66 3.35 29.10
CA SER A 39 -2.43 2.69 29.56
C SER A 39 -2.19 1.27 29.07
N GLU A 40 -3.05 0.73 28.20
CA GLU A 40 -2.80 -0.51 27.49
C GLU A 40 -2.32 -0.23 26.07
N TYR A 41 -1.47 -1.13 25.57
CA TYR A 41 -0.87 -1.02 24.26
C TYR A 41 -1.05 -2.31 23.47
N ILE A 42 -1.56 -2.23 22.24
CA ILE A 42 -1.54 -3.38 21.32
C ILE A 42 -0.09 -3.65 20.92
N VAL A 43 0.66 -2.56 20.67
CA VAL A 43 2.10 -2.55 20.41
C VAL A 43 2.71 -1.31 21.05
N GLN A 44 4.00 -1.32 21.38
CA GLN A 44 4.62 -0.22 22.11
C GLN A 44 4.45 1.13 21.40
N GLY A 45 3.72 2.07 22.02
CA GLY A 45 3.43 3.39 21.44
C GLY A 45 2.04 3.52 20.79
N VAL A 46 1.25 2.45 20.83
CA VAL A 46 -0.07 2.33 20.20
C VAL A 46 -1.12 1.99 21.23
N ARG A 47 -2.08 2.87 21.45
CA ARG A 47 -3.14 2.62 22.43
C ARG A 47 -3.95 1.39 22.05
N SER A 48 -4.22 0.56 23.06
CA SER A 48 -5.16 -0.54 22.92
C SER A 48 -6.59 -0.04 22.94
N PHE A 49 -7.47 -0.78 22.27
CA PHE A 49 -8.90 -0.53 22.28
C PHE A 49 -9.65 -1.84 22.44
N ARG A 50 -10.88 -1.75 22.93
CA ARG A 50 -11.83 -2.86 22.94
C ARG A 50 -13.09 -2.47 22.19
N VAL A 51 -13.72 -3.51 21.67
CA VAL A 51 -15.08 -3.46 21.16
C VAL A 51 -15.93 -4.08 22.26
N GLY A 52 -16.89 -3.34 22.78
CA GLY A 52 -17.58 -3.64 24.03
C GLY A 52 -18.63 -4.77 23.94
N ARG A 53 -19.70 -4.67 24.75
CA ARG A 53 -20.66 -5.75 25.03
C ARG A 53 -21.77 -5.90 23.99
N LEU A 54 -21.71 -5.19 22.86
CA LEU A 54 -22.62 -5.50 21.76
C LEU A 54 -22.46 -6.99 21.39
N PRO A 55 -23.54 -7.67 20.97
CA PRO A 55 -23.40 -8.96 20.33
C PRO A 55 -22.29 -8.83 19.28
N SER A 56 -21.36 -9.79 19.21
CA SER A 56 -20.30 -9.81 18.19
C SER A 56 -20.85 -9.33 16.84
N LEU A 57 -20.08 -8.65 16.00
CA LEU A 57 -20.58 -8.13 14.71
C LEU A 57 -21.34 -9.20 13.89
N GLN A 58 -21.00 -10.47 14.11
CA GLN A 58 -21.61 -11.68 13.56
C GLN A 58 -23.03 -12.02 14.06
N SER A 59 -23.47 -11.42 15.16
CA SER A 59 -24.78 -11.62 15.81
C SER A 59 -25.71 -10.41 15.69
N LEU A 60 -25.25 -9.32 15.07
CA LEU A 60 -26.10 -8.21 14.70
C LEU A 60 -26.98 -8.60 13.50
N ASP A 61 -28.16 -7.99 13.41
CA ASP A 61 -29.09 -8.20 12.28
C ASP A 61 -28.42 -7.78 10.97
N LYS A 62 -28.42 -8.67 9.98
CA LYS A 62 -27.75 -8.46 8.69
C LYS A 62 -28.38 -7.33 7.88
N ASP A 63 -29.66 -7.07 8.10
CA ASP A 63 -30.42 -6.04 7.40
C ASP A 63 -30.31 -4.68 8.09
N LEU A 64 -29.65 -4.60 9.26
CA LEU A 64 -29.38 -3.34 9.94
C LEU A 64 -28.50 -2.45 9.06
N VAL A 65 -29.01 -1.27 8.74
CA VAL A 65 -28.31 -0.24 7.98
C VAL A 65 -27.52 0.66 8.91
N ILE A 66 -26.24 0.81 8.62
CA ILE A 66 -25.30 1.70 9.29
C ILE A 66 -24.91 2.80 8.31
N ASN A 67 -24.75 4.02 8.84
CA ASN A 67 -24.28 5.16 8.08
C ASN A 67 -22.93 5.61 8.63
N PHE A 68 -21.95 5.81 7.76
CA PHE A 68 -20.75 6.54 8.14
C PHE A 68 -21.10 8.03 8.30
N PRO A 69 -20.74 8.67 9.43
CA PRO A 69 -21.13 10.03 9.71
C PRO A 69 -20.59 11.01 8.66
N SER A 70 -21.37 12.05 8.38
CA SER A 70 -20.98 13.16 7.51
C SER A 70 -21.49 14.45 8.12
N GLU A 71 -20.59 15.30 8.62
CA GLU A 71 -20.94 16.61 9.19
C GLU A 71 -21.37 17.62 8.09
N THR A 72 -20.98 17.37 6.84
CA THR A 72 -21.02 18.34 5.74
C THR A 72 -21.97 17.97 4.59
N TYR A 73 -22.52 16.76 4.54
CA TYR A 73 -23.33 16.31 3.39
C TYR A 73 -24.63 15.62 3.78
N GLU A 74 -25.70 15.91 3.02
CA GLU A 74 -27.02 15.28 3.13
C GLU A 74 -27.00 13.76 2.84
N ASN A 75 -25.91 13.24 2.27
CA ASN A 75 -25.80 11.85 1.80
C ASN A 75 -24.59 11.12 2.42
N PRO A 76 -24.79 10.34 3.50
CA PRO A 76 -23.72 9.54 4.08
C PRO A 76 -23.36 8.32 3.23
N PHE A 77 -22.22 7.69 3.51
CA PHE A 77 -21.92 6.35 3.02
C PHE A 77 -22.79 5.35 3.79
N LYS A 78 -23.68 4.63 3.10
CA LYS A 78 -24.57 3.63 3.71
C LYS A 78 -24.01 2.23 3.54
N MET A 79 -24.19 1.36 4.52
CA MET A 79 -23.85 -0.07 4.43
C MET A 79 -24.78 -0.90 5.31
N THR A 80 -24.86 -2.21 5.08
CA THR A 80 -25.51 -3.13 6.02
C THR A 80 -24.49 -3.93 6.82
N ILE A 81 -24.89 -4.42 7.99
CA ILE A 81 -24.10 -5.41 8.74
C ILE A 81 -23.77 -6.63 7.88
N GLY A 82 -24.71 -7.10 7.07
CA GLY A 82 -24.49 -8.23 6.16
C GLY A 82 -23.37 -7.96 5.14
N GLU A 83 -23.24 -6.72 4.66
CA GLU A 83 -22.13 -6.33 3.80
C GLU A 83 -20.80 -6.35 4.55
N ILE A 84 -20.74 -5.79 5.77
CA ILE A 84 -19.51 -5.81 6.59
C ILE A 84 -19.07 -7.24 6.87
N GLN A 85 -19.99 -8.13 7.25
CA GLN A 85 -19.71 -9.56 7.47
C GLN A 85 -19.19 -10.24 6.19
N LYS A 86 -19.75 -9.92 5.02
CA LYS A 86 -19.26 -10.43 3.73
C LYS A 86 -17.85 -9.91 3.42
N TRP A 87 -17.56 -8.65 3.71
CA TRP A 87 -16.23 -8.09 3.52
C TRP A 87 -15.21 -8.72 4.48
N GLN A 88 -15.57 -8.95 5.74
CA GLN A 88 -14.75 -9.69 6.71
C GLN A 88 -14.36 -11.10 6.23
N GLN A 89 -15.30 -11.81 5.59
CA GLN A 89 -15.07 -13.15 5.05
C GLN A 89 -14.08 -13.17 3.87
N SER A 90 -13.87 -12.03 3.22
CA SER A 90 -12.96 -11.93 2.07
C SER A 90 -11.49 -11.75 2.46
N TYR A 91 -11.18 -11.74 3.76
CA TYR A 91 -9.82 -11.58 4.26
C TYR A 91 -8.95 -12.79 3.91
N VAL A 92 -7.79 -12.53 3.30
CA VAL A 92 -6.79 -13.53 2.92
C VAL A 92 -5.39 -12.99 3.18
N VAL A 93 -4.48 -13.86 3.63
CA VAL A 93 -3.06 -13.57 3.82
C VAL A 93 -2.25 -14.40 2.83
N TYR A 94 -1.41 -13.71 2.07
CA TYR A 94 -0.44 -14.31 1.16
C TYR A 94 0.96 -14.10 1.72
N ALA A 95 1.72 -15.18 1.88
CA ALA A 95 3.09 -15.12 2.35
C ALA A 95 4.05 -15.77 1.35
N ALA A 96 5.28 -15.28 1.27
CA ALA A 96 6.31 -15.94 0.50
C ALA A 96 6.62 -17.33 1.09
N GLN A 97 6.57 -18.35 0.25
CA GLN A 97 7.10 -19.68 0.58
C GLN A 97 8.61 -19.64 0.38
N ASP A 98 9.34 -19.35 1.46
CA ASP A 98 10.80 -19.26 1.47
C ASP A 98 11.36 -19.88 2.75
N ASN A 99 12.24 -20.87 2.58
CA ASN A 99 12.90 -21.56 3.67
C ASN A 99 13.80 -20.62 4.49
N ASP A 100 14.38 -19.60 3.85
CA ASP A 100 15.29 -18.65 4.50
C ASP A 100 14.54 -17.68 5.42
N LEU A 101 13.25 -17.43 5.16
CA LEU A 101 12.43 -16.53 5.98
C LEU A 101 11.68 -17.24 7.11
N SER A 102 11.53 -18.57 7.03
CA SER A 102 10.83 -19.37 8.05
C SER A 102 9.46 -18.78 8.44
N ILE A 103 8.67 -18.37 7.45
CA ILE A 103 7.32 -17.83 7.65
C ILE A 103 6.35 -19.00 7.75
N ASP A 104 5.69 -19.14 8.89
CA ASP A 104 4.63 -20.13 9.12
C ASP A 104 3.34 -19.47 9.62
N LYS A 105 2.25 -20.25 9.69
CA LYS A 105 0.93 -19.74 10.11
C LYS A 105 0.92 -19.25 11.55
N GLU A 106 1.71 -19.86 12.44
CA GLU A 106 1.75 -19.49 13.85
C GLU A 106 2.45 -18.15 14.05
N PHE A 107 3.56 -17.92 13.35
CA PHE A 107 4.19 -16.61 13.24
C PHE A 107 3.22 -15.56 12.70
N LEU A 108 2.54 -15.85 11.59
CA LEU A 108 1.62 -14.88 10.97
C LEU A 108 0.46 -14.52 11.91
N LYS A 109 -0.18 -15.48 12.57
CA LYS A 109 -1.24 -15.20 13.56
C LYS A 109 -0.74 -14.28 14.67
N ARG A 110 0.42 -14.57 15.26
CA ARG A 110 1.03 -13.72 16.29
C ARG A 110 1.30 -12.31 15.77
N ALA A 111 1.92 -12.19 14.60
CA ALA A 111 2.26 -10.90 14.01
C ALA A 111 0.99 -10.06 13.73
N LEU A 112 -0.06 -10.66 13.18
CA LEU A 112 -1.34 -9.98 12.92
C LEU A 112 -2.07 -9.51 14.21
N GLN A 113 -1.65 -10.03 15.36
CA GLN A 113 -2.10 -9.63 16.70
C GLN A 113 -1.16 -8.66 17.41
N GLY A 114 -0.08 -8.19 16.76
CA GLY A 114 0.89 -7.27 17.36
C GLY A 114 1.88 -7.95 18.29
N GLN A 115 2.01 -9.28 18.18
CA GLN A 115 2.87 -10.11 19.02
C GLN A 115 4.16 -10.55 18.29
N SER A 116 4.50 -9.86 17.20
CA SER A 116 5.79 -10.00 16.53
C SER A 116 6.88 -9.28 17.33
N LYS A 117 8.10 -9.85 17.34
CA LYS A 117 9.27 -9.21 17.93
C LYS A 117 9.94 -8.24 16.95
N ASP A 118 10.66 -7.27 17.50
CA ASP A 118 11.60 -6.43 16.76
C ASP A 118 12.65 -7.27 15.99
N GLY A 119 13.16 -6.75 14.89
CA GLY A 119 14.22 -7.36 14.09
C GLY A 119 13.71 -8.43 13.15
N ASP A 120 14.12 -9.68 13.33
CA ASP A 120 13.87 -10.76 12.37
C ASP A 120 12.38 -11.04 12.13
N GLU A 121 11.55 -10.98 13.17
CA GLU A 121 10.11 -11.22 13.03
C GLU A 121 9.43 -10.07 12.27
N ALA A 122 9.78 -8.81 12.58
CA ALA A 122 9.35 -7.63 11.83
C ALA A 122 9.77 -7.70 10.35
N PHE A 123 11.02 -8.09 10.09
CA PHE A 123 11.58 -8.21 8.73
C PHE A 123 10.82 -9.22 7.86
N ARG A 124 10.33 -10.31 8.44
CA ARG A 124 9.56 -11.32 7.69
C ARG A 124 8.25 -10.76 7.14
N MET A 125 7.67 -9.76 7.80
CA MET A 125 6.41 -9.14 7.36
C MET A 125 6.54 -8.39 6.03
N LYS A 126 7.77 -8.05 5.57
CA LYS A 126 8.00 -7.47 4.23
C LYS A 126 7.56 -8.42 3.11
N PHE A 127 7.54 -9.72 3.40
CA PHE A 127 7.18 -10.80 2.48
C PHE A 127 5.80 -11.37 2.78
N VAL A 128 4.89 -10.53 3.27
CA VAL A 128 3.51 -10.85 3.59
C VAL A 128 2.59 -9.77 3.00
N THR A 129 1.52 -10.22 2.36
CA THR A 129 0.47 -9.39 1.75
C THR A 129 -0.88 -9.78 2.35
N ARG A 130 -1.60 -8.80 2.89
CA ARG A 130 -2.95 -8.97 3.45
C ARG A 130 -3.96 -8.36 2.49
N ILE A 131 -5.02 -9.07 2.15
CA ILE A 131 -6.03 -8.58 1.20
C ILE A 131 -7.42 -8.79 1.79
N SER A 132 -8.28 -7.76 1.68
CA SER A 132 -9.72 -7.89 1.91
C SER A 132 -10.47 -7.00 0.94
N THR A 133 -11.70 -7.38 0.58
CA THR A 133 -12.67 -6.42 0.06
C THR A 133 -12.87 -5.34 1.11
N CYS A 134 -12.66 -4.09 0.73
CA CYS A 134 -12.55 -2.97 1.65
C CYS A 134 -12.98 -1.68 0.96
N PRO A 135 -14.27 -1.35 1.04
CA PRO A 135 -14.80 -0.06 0.64
C PRO A 135 -14.05 1.15 1.21
N ILE A 136 -14.00 2.21 0.42
CA ILE A 136 -13.51 3.54 0.80
C ILE A 136 -14.70 4.39 1.23
N LEU A 137 -14.64 4.93 2.44
CA LEU A 137 -15.70 5.70 3.09
C LEU A 137 -15.57 7.20 2.81
N MET A 138 -14.33 7.68 2.72
CA MET A 138 -13.99 9.06 2.46
C MET A 138 -12.73 9.15 1.60
N GLU A 139 -12.60 10.25 0.88
CA GLU A 139 -11.41 10.61 0.14
C GLU A 139 -10.28 10.99 1.10
N PHE A 140 -9.08 11.08 0.55
CA PHE A 140 -7.88 11.39 1.33
C PHE A 140 -7.89 12.84 1.86
N ASP A 141 -8.77 13.72 1.39
CA ASP A 141 -9.00 15.06 1.97
C ASP A 141 -10.14 15.11 3.00
N ALA A 142 -10.56 13.94 3.52
CA ALA A 142 -11.64 13.74 4.48
C ALA A 142 -13.07 14.00 3.93
N GLN A 143 -13.23 14.16 2.61
CA GLN A 143 -14.56 14.26 2.00
C GLN A 143 -15.24 12.89 1.95
N VAL A 144 -16.39 12.74 2.62
CA VAL A 144 -17.16 11.49 2.62
C VAL A 144 -17.64 11.15 1.21
N ILE A 145 -17.41 9.90 0.81
CA ILE A 145 -17.88 9.38 -0.47
C ILE A 145 -19.33 8.92 -0.30
N SER A 146 -20.27 9.64 -0.89
CA SER A 146 -21.67 9.23 -0.85
C SER A 146 -21.87 7.87 -1.54
N ARG A 147 -22.70 7.03 -0.93
CA ARG A 147 -23.05 5.70 -1.42
C ARG A 147 -24.46 5.30 -1.01
N LYS A 148 -25.27 4.82 -1.96
CA LYS A 148 -26.57 4.19 -1.74
C LYS A 148 -26.43 2.67 -1.69
N LEU A 149 -27.36 1.98 -1.00
CA LEU A 149 -27.28 0.53 -0.77
C LEU A 149 -27.38 -0.30 -2.05
N GLU A 150 -28.06 0.20 -3.08
CA GLU A 150 -28.16 -0.44 -4.39
C GLU A 150 -26.86 -0.39 -5.21
N GLU A 151 -25.89 0.44 -4.81
CA GLU A 151 -24.61 0.53 -5.50
C GLU A 151 -23.67 -0.61 -5.11
N ASP A 152 -23.14 -1.31 -6.12
CA ASP A 152 -22.28 -2.49 -5.95
C ASP A 152 -20.77 -2.19 -6.03
N TRP A 153 -20.37 -0.99 -6.47
CA TRP A 153 -18.96 -0.62 -6.58
C TRP A 153 -18.13 -0.86 -5.30
N PRO A 154 -18.66 -0.74 -4.06
CA PRO A 154 -17.87 -1.04 -2.86
C PRO A 154 -17.35 -2.48 -2.80
N ASN A 155 -18.07 -3.44 -3.39
CA ASN A 155 -17.68 -4.85 -3.43
C ASN A 155 -16.51 -5.12 -4.38
N ARG A 156 -16.11 -4.13 -5.18
CA ARG A 156 -15.08 -4.24 -6.21
C ARG A 156 -13.74 -3.63 -5.80
N ILE A 157 -13.60 -3.21 -4.55
CA ILE A 157 -12.37 -2.61 -4.03
C ILE A 157 -11.69 -3.61 -3.10
N LYS A 158 -10.46 -3.98 -3.42
CA LYS A 158 -9.58 -4.81 -2.59
C LYS A 158 -8.52 -3.91 -1.96
N LEU A 159 -8.45 -3.84 -0.63
CA LEU A 159 -7.33 -3.16 0.03
C LEU A 159 -6.22 -4.17 0.26
N VAL A 160 -5.05 -3.90 -0.31
CA VAL A 160 -3.87 -4.76 -0.32
C VAL A 160 -2.84 -4.15 0.60
N SER A 161 -2.67 -4.71 1.78
CA SER A 161 -1.76 -4.18 2.80
C SER A 161 -0.45 -4.94 2.85
N VAL A 162 0.66 -4.21 2.67
CA VAL A 162 2.02 -4.76 2.54
C VAL A 162 2.99 -3.85 3.29
N THR A 163 3.93 -4.45 4.01
CA THR A 163 4.92 -3.68 4.76
C THR A 163 6.09 -3.27 3.88
N GLY A 164 6.59 -2.06 4.06
CA GLY A 164 7.71 -1.50 3.28
C GLY A 164 9.03 -1.53 4.03
N ILE A 165 10.16 -1.56 3.32
CA ILE A 165 11.49 -1.46 3.96
C ILE A 165 11.61 -0.11 4.68
N ASP A 166 12.04 -0.13 5.95
CA ASP A 166 12.11 1.05 6.80
C ASP A 166 13.57 1.48 7.08
N PHE A 167 14.02 2.53 6.39
CA PHE A 167 15.31 3.18 6.65
C PHE A 167 15.21 4.42 7.56
N ALA A 168 14.05 4.67 8.20
CA ALA A 168 13.92 5.70 9.23
C ALA A 168 14.72 5.35 10.50
N GLY A 169 15.22 4.11 10.60
CA GLY A 169 16.10 3.67 11.66
C GLY A 169 15.33 3.47 12.97
N ARG A 170 14.28 2.67 12.95
CA ARG A 170 13.53 2.32 14.16
C ARG A 170 14.05 1.02 14.75
N LYS A 171 14.00 0.89 16.08
CA LYS A 171 14.39 -0.33 16.81
C LYS A 171 13.66 -1.56 16.29
N HIS A 172 12.37 -1.40 15.96
CA HIS A 172 11.55 -2.49 15.45
C HIS A 172 12.08 -3.04 14.12
N ASP A 173 12.53 -2.16 13.22
CA ASP A 173 13.01 -2.48 11.88
C ASP A 173 14.54 -2.60 11.79
N ILE A 174 15.22 -2.89 12.89
CA ILE A 174 16.69 -2.96 12.93
C ILE A 174 17.29 -3.91 11.88
N GLN A 175 16.54 -4.96 11.53
CA GLN A 175 17.00 -5.94 10.55
C GLN A 175 16.99 -5.39 9.11
N ASP A 176 16.17 -4.37 8.79
CA ASP A 176 16.27 -3.65 7.51
C ASP A 176 17.63 -2.96 7.41
N ILE A 177 18.09 -2.34 8.50
CA ILE A 177 19.40 -1.69 8.60
C ILE A 177 20.53 -2.71 8.41
N TYR A 178 20.50 -3.83 9.13
CA TYR A 178 21.56 -4.85 9.03
C TYR A 178 21.60 -5.56 7.69
N THR A 179 20.45 -5.73 7.05
CA THR A 179 20.33 -6.44 5.77
C THR A 179 20.77 -5.55 4.61
N TYR A 180 20.34 -4.29 4.62
CA TYR A 180 20.44 -3.42 3.45
C TYR A 180 21.52 -2.36 3.54
N LEU A 181 22.15 -2.10 4.70
CA LEU A 181 23.26 -1.16 4.82
C LEU A 181 24.59 -1.86 5.14
N THR A 182 25.52 -1.80 4.19
CA THR A 182 26.86 -2.41 4.33
C THR A 182 27.75 -1.69 5.34
N ASN A 183 27.50 -0.40 5.60
CA ASN A 183 28.26 0.44 6.50
C ASN A 183 27.44 0.93 7.71
N TRP A 184 26.39 0.20 8.09
CA TRP A 184 25.41 0.64 9.11
C TRP A 184 26.06 1.13 10.42
N SER A 185 27.15 0.50 10.86
CA SER A 185 27.85 0.83 12.11
C SER A 185 28.48 2.23 12.11
N ASN A 186 28.75 2.77 10.93
CA ASN A 186 29.28 4.13 10.76
C ASN A 186 28.15 5.16 10.59
N VAL A 187 27.00 4.70 10.11
CA VAL A 187 25.81 5.51 9.82
C VAL A 187 25.04 5.84 11.10
N TYR A 188 25.09 5.00 12.12
CA TYR A 188 24.39 5.21 13.39
C TYR A 188 25.35 5.34 14.57
N ALA A 189 24.98 6.16 15.56
CA ALA A 189 25.66 6.16 16.85
C ALA A 189 25.50 4.80 17.53
N LEU A 190 26.54 4.30 18.18
CA LEU A 190 26.55 2.98 18.82
C LEU A 190 26.54 3.10 20.34
N ASP A 191 25.84 2.17 20.98
CA ASP A 191 25.95 1.93 22.42
C ASP A 191 27.32 1.30 22.72
N PRO A 192 28.13 1.89 23.62
CA PRO A 192 29.49 1.42 23.90
C PRO A 192 29.55 0.05 24.60
N HIS A 193 28.44 -0.43 25.18
CA HIS A 193 28.37 -1.72 25.88
C HIS A 193 27.89 -2.86 24.99
N THR A 194 26.94 -2.58 24.09
CA THR A 194 26.32 -3.61 23.24
C THR A 194 26.83 -3.59 21.80
N ASN A 195 27.49 -2.50 21.39
CA ASN A 195 27.90 -2.25 20.01
C ASN A 195 26.72 -2.31 19.01
N GLN A 196 25.51 -2.01 19.51
CA GLN A 196 24.28 -1.89 18.72
C GLN A 196 23.95 -0.40 18.49
N PRO A 197 23.12 -0.06 17.48
CA PRO A 197 22.61 1.30 17.31
C PRO A 197 21.97 1.84 18.61
N LEU A 198 22.37 3.05 19.00
CA LEU A 198 21.86 3.73 20.18
C LEU A 198 20.41 4.18 19.94
N VAL A 199 19.51 3.77 20.83
CA VAL A 199 18.07 4.04 20.75
C VAL A 199 17.71 5.29 21.56
N TYR A 200 17.15 6.30 20.89
CA TYR A 200 16.63 7.54 21.47
C TYR A 200 15.12 7.46 21.64
N GLY A 201 14.63 7.94 22.79
CA GLY A 201 13.20 7.94 23.10
C GLY A 201 12.56 6.54 23.12
N GLY A 202 13.37 5.48 23.21
CA GLY A 202 12.92 4.10 23.19
C GLY A 202 12.51 3.56 21.82
N ARG A 203 12.62 4.33 20.73
CA ARG A 203 12.12 3.95 19.40
C ARG A 203 13.12 4.15 18.26
N ASP A 204 13.74 5.32 18.16
CA ASP A 204 14.47 5.74 16.94
C ASP A 204 15.99 5.66 17.17
N PHE A 205 16.76 5.24 16.17
CA PHE A 205 18.21 5.29 16.18
C PHE A 205 18.70 6.72 15.91
N CYS A 206 19.87 7.07 16.43
CA CYS A 206 20.50 8.34 16.09
C CYS A 206 21.44 8.19 14.89
N PRO A 207 21.11 8.78 13.72
CA PRO A 207 21.99 8.77 12.57
C PRO A 207 23.16 9.75 12.77
N ASN A 208 24.36 9.33 12.39
CA ASN A 208 25.50 10.18 12.18
C ASN A 208 25.33 10.94 10.86
N ARG A 209 24.87 12.19 10.96
CA ARG A 209 24.51 13.04 9.81
C ARG A 209 25.67 13.33 8.84
N ASN A 210 26.91 13.06 9.22
CA ASN A 210 28.08 13.26 8.38
C ASN A 210 28.47 12.02 7.55
N VAL A 211 27.76 10.91 7.73
CA VAL A 211 28.05 9.63 7.06
C VAL A 211 26.85 9.22 6.22
N ARG A 212 27.09 9.06 4.91
CA ARG A 212 26.09 8.53 3.98
C ARG A 212 25.98 7.01 4.11
N GLY A 213 24.77 6.48 4.06
CA GLY A 213 24.51 5.05 3.96
C GLY A 213 25.01 4.45 2.64
N LEU A 214 25.50 3.21 2.70
CA LEU A 214 25.93 2.42 1.55
C LEU A 214 25.03 1.19 1.43
N LEU A 215 24.12 1.23 0.46
CA LEU A 215 23.16 0.16 0.20
C LEU A 215 23.86 -1.13 -0.26
N ASN A 216 23.43 -2.26 0.30
CA ASN A 216 23.63 -3.58 -0.28
C ASN A 216 22.66 -3.74 -1.47
N THR A 217 23.07 -3.25 -2.64
CA THR A 217 22.22 -3.11 -3.81
C THR A 217 21.67 -4.43 -4.32
N ASP A 218 22.46 -5.51 -4.23
CA ASP A 218 22.07 -6.83 -4.72
C ASP A 218 20.96 -7.40 -3.84
N ARG A 219 21.15 -7.35 -2.52
CA ARG A 219 20.14 -7.83 -1.57
C ARG A 219 18.87 -6.99 -1.62
N LEU A 220 19.00 -5.67 -1.66
CA LEU A 220 17.86 -4.76 -1.75
C LEU A 220 17.04 -5.01 -3.03
N SER A 221 17.71 -5.10 -4.18
CA SER A 221 17.03 -5.37 -5.45
C SER A 221 16.32 -6.72 -5.45
N TYR A 222 17.00 -7.76 -4.95
CA TYR A 222 16.45 -9.10 -4.84
C TYR A 222 15.16 -9.12 -4.02
N ASP A 223 15.19 -8.52 -2.82
CA ASP A 223 14.03 -8.52 -1.93
C ASP A 223 12.90 -7.63 -2.45
N LEU A 224 13.18 -6.43 -3.00
CA LEU A 224 12.16 -5.57 -3.59
C LEU A 224 11.42 -6.24 -4.76
N ILE A 225 12.14 -6.98 -5.62
CA ILE A 225 11.53 -7.76 -6.71
C ILE A 225 10.59 -8.82 -6.14
N ARG A 226 11.03 -9.52 -5.08
CA ARG A 226 10.20 -10.53 -4.43
C ARG A 226 8.96 -9.93 -3.78
N MET A 227 9.10 -8.82 -3.06
CA MET A 227 7.96 -8.10 -2.47
C MET A 227 6.94 -7.69 -3.54
N ALA A 228 7.41 -7.14 -4.67
CA ALA A 228 6.54 -6.76 -5.80
C ALA A 228 5.87 -7.97 -6.47
N ARG A 229 6.62 -9.04 -6.70
CA ARG A 229 6.09 -10.28 -7.26
C ARG A 229 5.03 -10.92 -6.36
N LEU A 230 5.25 -10.93 -5.05
CA LEU A 230 4.32 -11.53 -4.09
C LEU A 230 2.98 -10.79 -4.14
N ARG A 231 2.99 -9.46 -4.02
CA ARG A 231 1.77 -8.68 -3.99
C ARG A 231 1.02 -8.69 -5.33
N LEU A 232 1.71 -8.61 -6.46
CA LEU A 232 1.05 -8.67 -7.78
C LEU A 232 0.44 -10.06 -8.05
N ARG A 233 1.11 -11.14 -7.63
CA ARG A 233 0.51 -12.50 -7.68
C ARG A 233 -0.71 -12.62 -6.76
N ALA A 234 -0.64 -12.05 -5.55
CA ALA A 234 -1.77 -12.03 -4.65
C ALA A 234 -2.97 -11.27 -5.26
N CYS A 235 -2.74 -10.11 -5.89
CA CYS A 235 -3.76 -9.38 -6.65
C CYS A 235 -4.34 -10.24 -7.78
N ASP A 236 -3.50 -10.92 -8.57
CA ASP A 236 -3.96 -11.77 -9.67
C ASP A 236 -4.81 -12.95 -9.16
N TYR A 237 -4.42 -13.60 -8.06
CA TYR A 237 -5.20 -14.67 -7.44
C TYR A 237 -6.55 -14.22 -6.88
N GLU A 238 -6.63 -12.97 -6.42
CA GLU A 238 -7.88 -12.35 -5.99
C GLU A 238 -8.73 -11.83 -7.16
N GLY A 239 -8.29 -12.02 -8.42
CA GLY A 239 -9.01 -11.64 -9.62
C GLY A 239 -8.94 -10.15 -9.97
N VAL A 240 -8.04 -9.40 -9.32
CA VAL A 240 -7.91 -7.95 -9.53
C VAL A 240 -7.57 -7.65 -10.98
N GLN A 241 -8.32 -6.71 -11.56
CA GLN A 241 -8.18 -6.31 -12.95
C GLN A 241 -7.35 -5.04 -13.11
N ILE A 242 -7.48 -4.10 -12.17
CA ILE A 242 -6.70 -2.86 -12.16
C ILE A 242 -6.01 -2.76 -10.81
N VAL A 243 -4.69 -2.62 -10.81
CA VAL A 243 -3.91 -2.47 -9.58
C VAL A 243 -3.57 -1.00 -9.41
N VAL A 244 -4.09 -0.37 -8.36
CA VAL A 244 -3.67 0.99 -7.94
C VAL A 244 -2.58 0.85 -6.88
N GLU A 245 -1.38 1.28 -7.23
CA GLU A 245 -0.18 1.22 -6.41
C GLU A 245 0.25 2.60 -5.94
N THR A 246 0.94 2.64 -4.81
CA THR A 246 1.66 3.81 -4.33
C THR A 246 3.07 3.41 -3.90
N GLY A 247 3.91 4.37 -3.50
CA GLY A 247 5.29 4.10 -3.09
C GLY A 247 5.38 3.43 -1.72
N ILE A 248 5.51 2.09 -1.67
CA ILE A 248 5.76 1.36 -0.43
C ILE A 248 7.13 1.76 0.16
N GLY A 249 7.15 2.30 1.37
CA GLY A 249 8.39 2.68 2.07
C GLY A 249 9.12 3.89 1.46
N LEU A 250 8.46 4.70 0.62
CA LEU A 250 9.10 5.80 -0.11
C LEU A 250 8.90 7.19 0.50
N GLY A 251 8.16 7.27 1.61
CA GLY A 251 8.02 8.46 2.44
C GLY A 251 9.18 8.62 3.43
N VAL A 252 8.86 8.72 4.73
CA VAL A 252 9.86 8.84 5.82
C VAL A 252 10.85 7.66 5.82
N PHE A 253 10.39 6.49 5.37
CA PHE A 253 11.16 5.24 5.32
C PHE A 253 12.20 5.18 4.21
N ALA A 254 12.23 6.13 3.27
CA ALA A 254 13.13 6.06 2.14
C ALA A 254 14.62 6.20 2.52
N GLY A 255 14.92 6.69 3.74
CA GLY A 255 16.29 6.83 4.24
C GLY A 255 16.91 8.21 3.96
N ARG A 256 16.07 9.26 3.88
CA ARG A 256 16.55 10.64 3.65
C ARG A 256 17.55 11.10 4.70
N GLN A 257 17.34 10.71 5.97
CA GLN A 257 18.24 11.10 7.08
C GLN A 257 19.66 10.54 6.95
N ILE A 258 19.84 9.50 6.13
CA ILE A 258 21.13 8.84 5.88
C ILE A 258 21.56 8.96 4.40
N GLY A 259 20.87 9.79 3.61
CA GLY A 259 21.27 10.18 2.25
C GLY A 259 21.14 9.08 1.18
N ILE A 260 20.16 8.18 1.30
CA ILE A 260 19.95 7.07 0.35
C ILE A 260 18.58 7.09 -0.33
N ASP A 261 17.72 8.07 -0.04
CA ASP A 261 16.31 8.07 -0.46
C ASP A 261 16.11 8.04 -1.98
N ASP A 262 16.96 8.74 -2.74
CA ASP A 262 16.93 8.71 -4.20
C ASP A 262 17.23 7.31 -4.77
N GLN A 263 18.18 6.62 -4.15
CA GLN A 263 18.53 5.25 -4.54
C GLN A 263 17.39 4.31 -4.20
N THR A 264 16.83 4.40 -2.99
CA THR A 264 15.68 3.59 -2.55
C THR A 264 14.50 3.73 -3.50
N ARG A 265 14.09 4.96 -3.84
CA ARG A 265 12.99 5.22 -4.81
C ARG A 265 13.28 4.61 -6.17
N SER A 266 14.50 4.80 -6.68
CA SER A 266 14.94 4.24 -7.97
C SER A 266 14.93 2.71 -7.98
N PHE A 267 15.41 2.06 -6.91
CA PHE A 267 15.41 0.60 -6.79
C PHE A 267 13.99 0.04 -6.71
N THR A 268 13.09 0.68 -5.97
CA THR A 268 11.69 0.28 -5.90
C THR A 268 11.00 0.37 -7.26
N ALA A 269 11.15 1.49 -7.98
CA ALA A 269 10.60 1.62 -9.33
C ALA A 269 11.13 0.54 -10.29
N ARG A 270 12.45 0.30 -10.28
CA ARG A 270 13.08 -0.74 -11.12
C ARG A 270 12.61 -2.14 -10.78
N ALA A 271 12.45 -2.45 -9.49
CA ALA A 271 11.98 -3.76 -9.05
C ALA A 271 10.57 -4.06 -9.58
N ILE A 272 9.66 -3.08 -9.49
CA ILE A 272 8.29 -3.24 -9.99
C ILE A 272 8.28 -3.34 -11.50
N LYS A 273 9.01 -2.45 -12.20
CA LYS A 273 9.18 -2.51 -13.66
C LYS A 273 9.63 -3.91 -14.09
N LYS A 274 10.68 -4.43 -13.46
CA LYS A 274 11.23 -5.76 -13.75
C LYS A 274 10.20 -6.87 -13.56
N VAL A 275 9.42 -6.84 -12.48
CA VAL A 275 8.35 -7.84 -12.27
C VAL A 275 7.28 -7.74 -13.35
N LEU A 276 6.87 -6.54 -13.75
CA LEU A 276 5.86 -6.37 -14.80
C LEU A 276 6.38 -6.82 -16.18
N GLU A 277 7.67 -6.65 -16.46
CA GLU A 277 8.33 -7.14 -17.67
C GLU A 277 8.50 -8.67 -17.69
N GLU A 278 8.97 -9.25 -16.59
CA GLU A 278 9.26 -10.69 -16.49
C GLU A 278 8.00 -11.56 -16.28
N ASP A 279 7.05 -11.06 -15.50
CA ASP A 279 5.87 -11.82 -15.05
C ASP A 279 4.55 -11.28 -15.59
N GLY A 280 4.53 -10.09 -16.24
CA GLY A 280 3.29 -9.47 -16.71
C GLY A 280 2.43 -10.38 -17.58
N SER A 281 3.05 -11.16 -18.47
CA SER A 281 2.34 -12.10 -19.35
C SER A 281 1.80 -13.35 -18.65
N LYS A 282 2.20 -13.58 -17.40
CA LYS A 282 1.75 -14.70 -16.55
C LYS A 282 0.53 -14.30 -15.72
N TYR A 283 0.27 -13.01 -15.51
CA TYR A 283 -0.91 -12.55 -14.80
C TYR A 283 -2.14 -12.69 -15.70
N SER A 284 -3.15 -13.38 -15.18
CA SER A 284 -4.33 -13.77 -15.94
C SER A 284 -5.47 -12.75 -15.86
N ASN A 285 -5.49 -11.97 -14.78
CA ASN A 285 -6.55 -11.03 -14.46
C ASN A 285 -6.11 -9.57 -14.60
N ILE A 286 -4.86 -9.26 -14.25
CA ILE A 286 -4.35 -7.88 -14.23
C ILE A 286 -4.27 -7.32 -15.65
N ARG A 287 -4.98 -6.23 -15.90
CA ARG A 287 -5.09 -5.55 -17.20
C ARG A 287 -4.33 -4.24 -17.27
N ALA A 288 -4.11 -3.58 -16.14
CA ALA A 288 -3.32 -2.36 -16.03
C ALA A 288 -2.83 -2.18 -14.59
N VAL A 289 -1.71 -1.47 -14.45
CA VAL A 289 -1.22 -0.96 -13.18
C VAL A 289 -1.23 0.56 -13.23
N VAL A 290 -1.77 1.19 -12.20
CA VAL A 290 -1.79 2.65 -12.04
C VAL A 290 -1.02 3.02 -10.79
N PHE A 291 0.03 3.83 -10.93
CA PHE A 291 0.77 4.40 -9.82
C PHE A 291 0.18 5.76 -9.45
N ALA A 292 -0.52 5.82 -8.32
CA ALA A 292 -0.99 7.05 -7.70
C ALA A 292 0.12 7.62 -6.80
N LEU A 293 0.91 8.53 -7.36
CA LEU A 293 2.11 9.10 -6.74
C LEU A 293 1.96 10.62 -6.61
N PRO A 294 1.23 11.10 -5.59
CA PRO A 294 1.09 12.52 -5.36
C PRO A 294 2.42 13.21 -5.11
N ILE A 295 2.62 14.35 -5.76
CA ILE A 295 3.80 15.20 -5.58
C ILE A 295 3.52 16.19 -4.45
N PHE A 296 4.16 16.02 -3.29
CA PHE A 296 4.03 16.92 -2.14
C PHE A 296 5.23 17.85 -1.97
N GLU A 297 6.35 17.51 -2.58
CA GLU A 297 7.61 18.24 -2.45
C GLU A 297 7.57 19.57 -3.22
N ILE A 298 8.23 20.59 -2.65
CA ILE A 298 8.47 21.87 -3.35
C ILE A 298 9.40 21.67 -4.55
N ASP A 299 10.41 20.80 -4.41
CA ASP A 299 11.26 20.37 -5.51
C ASP A 299 10.71 19.09 -6.13
N GLU A 300 9.88 19.28 -7.16
CA GLU A 300 9.22 18.19 -7.87
C GLU A 300 10.23 17.20 -8.46
N SER A 301 11.44 17.63 -8.84
CA SER A 301 12.44 16.77 -9.49
C SER A 301 12.91 15.60 -8.62
N THR A 302 12.76 15.72 -7.30
CA THR A 302 13.11 14.69 -6.30
C THR A 302 11.89 13.90 -5.81
N SER A 303 10.71 14.15 -6.37
CA SER A 303 9.49 13.44 -6.00
C SER A 303 9.52 11.98 -6.42
N THR A 304 8.82 11.14 -5.67
CA THR A 304 8.65 9.71 -6.02
C THR A 304 8.05 9.54 -7.41
N TYR A 305 7.12 10.42 -7.81
CA TYR A 305 6.54 10.48 -9.15
C TYR A 305 7.63 10.53 -10.22
N ASN A 306 8.54 11.50 -10.14
CA ASN A 306 9.59 11.69 -11.16
C ASN A 306 10.60 10.53 -11.21
N TYR A 307 10.89 9.87 -10.09
CA TYR A 307 11.69 8.64 -10.13
C TYR A 307 10.99 7.52 -10.91
N PHE A 308 9.68 7.35 -10.74
CA PHE A 308 8.91 6.35 -11.46
C PHE A 308 8.83 6.68 -12.95
N ILE A 309 8.48 7.92 -13.30
CA ILE A 309 8.44 8.40 -14.69
C ILE A 309 9.78 8.11 -15.39
N ASN A 310 10.90 8.55 -14.83
CA ASN A 310 12.23 8.37 -15.44
C ASN A 310 12.59 6.89 -15.70
N ILE A 311 12.16 5.98 -14.82
CA ILE A 311 12.46 4.54 -14.93
C ILE A 311 11.54 3.84 -15.93
N PHE A 312 10.27 4.24 -16.02
CA PHE A 312 9.28 3.61 -16.90
C PHE A 312 9.31 4.19 -18.32
N GLU A 313 9.36 5.52 -18.51
CA GLU A 313 9.23 6.18 -19.83
C GLU A 313 10.27 5.74 -20.86
N ASN A 314 11.51 5.47 -20.42
CA ASN A 314 12.60 5.28 -21.37
C ASN A 314 12.65 3.86 -21.97
N GLU A 315 12.12 2.84 -21.30
CA GLU A 315 12.43 1.44 -21.63
C GLU A 315 11.42 0.42 -21.07
N TYR A 316 10.17 0.79 -20.75
CA TYR A 316 9.20 -0.21 -20.30
C TYR A 316 8.73 -1.08 -21.47
N SER A 317 8.91 -2.40 -21.33
CA SER A 317 8.61 -3.40 -22.36
C SER A 317 7.59 -4.46 -21.92
N GLY A 318 6.98 -4.27 -20.75
CA GLY A 318 6.06 -5.23 -20.15
C GLY A 318 4.72 -5.28 -20.88
N SER A 319 4.06 -6.43 -20.81
CA SER A 319 2.78 -6.66 -21.50
C SER A 319 1.57 -6.00 -20.84
N ILE A 320 1.71 -5.55 -19.58
CA ILE A 320 0.65 -4.87 -18.83
C ILE A 320 0.87 -3.35 -18.93
N PRO A 321 -0.08 -2.58 -19.46
CA PRO A 321 -0.01 -1.12 -19.48
C PRO A 321 0.22 -0.50 -18.10
N VAL A 322 1.01 0.57 -18.05
CA VAL A 322 1.32 1.30 -16.82
C VAL A 322 0.92 2.76 -16.98
N LEU A 323 0.18 3.27 -16.00
CA LEU A 323 -0.16 4.67 -15.87
C LEU A 323 0.50 5.23 -14.61
N ILE A 324 1.19 6.36 -14.69
CA ILE A 324 1.76 7.05 -13.53
C ILE A 324 1.09 8.41 -13.42
N VAL A 325 0.45 8.70 -12.30
CA VAL A 325 -0.37 9.90 -12.12
C VAL A 325 -0.16 10.57 -10.76
N ASP A 326 -0.17 11.90 -10.76
CA ASP A 326 -0.20 12.76 -9.59
C ASP A 326 -1.65 12.93 -9.10
N GLN A 327 -2.23 11.87 -8.54
CA GLN A 327 -3.64 11.84 -8.17
C GLN A 327 -3.90 11.08 -6.86
N ASP A 328 -5.04 11.36 -6.24
CA ASP A 328 -5.53 10.69 -5.03
C ASP A 328 -5.90 9.25 -5.37
N MET A 329 -5.24 8.31 -4.69
CA MET A 329 -5.48 6.88 -4.86
C MET A 329 -6.95 6.52 -4.57
N HIS A 330 -7.60 7.14 -3.58
CA HIS A 330 -8.99 6.83 -3.24
C HIS A 330 -9.96 7.22 -4.35
N ARG A 331 -9.84 8.46 -4.84
CA ARG A 331 -10.65 8.97 -5.95
C ARG A 331 -10.49 8.08 -7.18
N LEU A 332 -9.24 7.73 -7.51
CA LEU A 332 -8.91 6.86 -8.63
C LEU A 332 -9.52 5.47 -8.46
N THR A 333 -9.31 4.82 -7.31
CA THR A 333 -9.83 3.49 -6.99
C THR A 333 -11.35 3.45 -7.08
N VAL A 334 -12.04 4.42 -6.48
CA VAL A 334 -13.51 4.49 -6.50
C VAL A 334 -14.04 4.74 -7.91
N ALA A 335 -13.39 5.61 -8.68
CA ALA A 335 -13.76 5.86 -10.07
C ALA A 335 -13.64 4.57 -10.91
N ILE A 336 -12.55 3.82 -10.76
CA ILE A 336 -12.32 2.55 -11.46
C ILE A 336 -13.37 1.50 -11.03
N ALA A 337 -13.65 1.38 -9.73
CA ALA A 337 -14.66 0.46 -9.20
C ALA A 337 -16.06 0.77 -9.75
N ARG A 338 -16.42 2.07 -9.84
CA ARG A 338 -17.69 2.53 -10.43
C ARG A 338 -17.81 2.24 -11.93
N GLN A 339 -16.69 2.15 -12.65
CA GLN A 339 -16.67 1.65 -14.03
C GLN A 339 -16.85 0.13 -14.14
N GLY A 340 -16.94 -0.57 -13.02
CA GLY A 340 -17.22 -1.99 -12.96
C GLY A 340 -15.98 -2.89 -12.93
N PHE A 341 -14.79 -2.34 -12.77
CA PHE A 341 -13.58 -3.16 -12.61
C PHE A 341 -13.40 -3.60 -11.15
N LEU A 342 -12.91 -4.83 -10.96
CA LEU A 342 -12.33 -5.23 -9.68
C LEU A 342 -10.95 -4.58 -9.56
N VAL A 343 -10.79 -3.69 -8.58
CA VAL A 343 -9.62 -2.85 -8.40
C VAL A 343 -8.99 -3.12 -7.05
N SER A 344 -7.65 -3.08 -6.99
CA SER A 344 -6.94 -3.05 -5.72
C SER A 344 -6.41 -1.68 -5.42
N GLU A 345 -6.36 -1.32 -4.14
CA GLU A 345 -5.65 -0.17 -3.61
C GLU A 345 -4.57 -0.64 -2.63
N LEU A 346 -3.36 -0.12 -2.79
CA LEU A 346 -2.24 -0.48 -1.96
C LEU A 346 -2.22 0.32 -0.65
N ASN A 347 -2.13 -0.40 0.47
CA ASN A 347 -1.90 0.15 1.80
C ASN A 347 -0.46 -0.14 2.27
N PRO A 348 0.47 0.83 2.21
CA PRO A 348 1.77 0.70 2.84
C PRO A 348 1.59 0.54 4.35
N ALA A 349 2.13 -0.52 4.94
CA ALA A 349 1.96 -0.83 6.35
C ALA A 349 3.28 -0.88 7.13
N ASP A 350 3.16 -0.81 8.45
CA ASP A 350 4.24 -1.03 9.41
C ASP A 350 4.51 -2.52 9.67
N SER A 351 5.75 -2.84 10.04
CA SER A 351 6.27 -4.21 10.16
C SER A 351 5.73 -5.01 11.35
N HIS A 352 5.04 -4.34 12.28
CA HIS A 352 4.41 -5.01 13.41
C HIS A 352 3.33 -6.00 12.95
N GLY A 353 2.76 -5.79 11.76
CA GLY A 353 1.84 -6.71 11.12
C GLY A 353 0.39 -6.56 11.57
N VAL A 354 0.10 -5.64 12.48
CA VAL A 354 -1.27 -5.20 12.81
C VAL A 354 -1.75 -4.23 11.73
N PHE A 355 -3.02 -4.29 11.35
CA PHE A 355 -3.55 -3.34 10.36
C PHE A 355 -3.93 -2.04 11.06
N GLY A 356 -3.46 -0.90 10.56
CA GLY A 356 -3.88 0.39 11.08
C GLY A 356 -3.41 0.64 12.51
N GLU A 357 -2.31 0.03 12.92
CA GLU A 357 -1.76 0.07 14.28
C GLU A 357 -1.84 1.48 14.90
N TYR A 358 -1.39 2.51 14.19
CA TYR A 358 -1.26 3.86 14.73
C TYR A 358 -2.47 4.79 14.45
N TRP A 359 -3.61 4.25 14.03
CA TRP A 359 -4.76 5.05 13.53
C TRP A 359 -5.26 6.14 14.50
N GLN A 360 -4.95 6.02 15.80
CA GLN A 360 -5.37 6.92 16.88
C GLN A 360 -4.34 8.00 17.22
N ASN A 361 -3.16 7.96 16.62
CA ASN A 361 -2.08 8.87 16.95
C ASN A 361 -2.22 10.26 16.31
N ARG A 362 -3.33 10.50 15.58
CA ARG A 362 -3.65 11.77 14.89
C ARG A 362 -2.49 12.30 14.02
N GLY A 363 -1.59 11.39 13.63
CA GLY A 363 -0.33 11.69 12.96
C GLY A 363 -0.43 11.56 11.44
N PRO A 364 0.62 12.01 10.73
CA PRO A 364 0.63 12.15 9.27
C PRO A 364 0.92 10.91 8.45
N ALA A 365 0.70 9.71 8.98
CA ALA A 365 1.12 8.50 8.28
C ALA A 365 -0.02 7.87 7.45
N VAL A 366 0.41 7.25 6.35
CA VAL A 366 -0.45 6.83 5.23
C VAL A 366 -1.29 5.62 5.63
N GLU A 367 -0.74 4.69 6.41
CA GLU A 367 -1.47 3.52 6.88
C GLU A 367 -2.64 3.93 7.79
N GLU A 368 -2.39 4.85 8.71
CA GLU A 368 -3.37 5.41 9.62
C GLU A 368 -4.48 6.07 8.84
N LYS A 369 -4.11 6.86 7.83
CA LYS A 369 -5.09 7.50 6.97
C LYS A 369 -5.97 6.46 6.29
N LEU A 370 -5.39 5.42 5.71
CA LEU A 370 -6.14 4.32 5.09
C LEU A 370 -7.03 3.57 6.09
N ALA A 371 -6.59 3.40 7.34
CA ALA A 371 -7.41 2.82 8.40
C ALA A 371 -8.61 3.71 8.79
N LEU A 372 -8.46 5.04 8.66
CA LEU A 372 -9.46 6.04 9.00
C LEU A 372 -10.45 6.32 7.86
N THR A 373 -10.01 6.15 6.62
CA THR A 373 -10.79 6.54 5.43
C THR A 373 -11.52 5.37 4.77
N THR A 374 -11.27 4.14 5.24
CA THR A 374 -11.84 2.90 4.70
C THR A 374 -12.48 2.06 5.79
N VAL A 375 -13.15 0.97 5.43
CA VAL A 375 -13.60 -0.04 6.41
C VAL A 375 -12.47 -0.97 6.88
N GLY A 376 -11.20 -0.65 6.61
CA GLY A 376 -10.04 -1.49 6.85
C GLY A 376 -9.93 -2.01 8.29
N LEU A 377 -10.21 -1.16 9.28
CA LEU A 377 -10.24 -1.57 10.69
C LEU A 377 -11.27 -2.68 10.95
N LEU A 378 -12.45 -2.62 10.33
CA LEU A 378 -13.49 -3.63 10.52
C LEU A 378 -13.16 -4.96 9.83
N VAL A 379 -12.43 -4.93 8.71
CA VAL A 379 -12.25 -6.10 7.84
C VAL A 379 -10.86 -6.74 7.92
N GLN A 380 -9.85 -6.02 8.40
CA GLN A 380 -8.47 -6.55 8.50
C GLN A 380 -7.91 -6.58 9.92
N HIS A 381 -8.45 -5.79 10.85
CA HIS A 381 -7.94 -5.75 12.23
C HIS A 381 -8.44 -6.96 13.04
N HIS A 382 -7.53 -7.68 13.70
CA HIS A 382 -7.86 -8.90 14.44
C HIS A 382 -8.91 -8.69 15.55
N ILE A 383 -8.93 -7.53 16.21
CA ILE A 383 -9.96 -7.18 17.21
C ILE A 383 -11.38 -7.18 16.62
N PHE A 384 -11.57 -6.69 15.39
CA PHE A 384 -12.89 -6.66 14.74
C PHE A 384 -13.21 -7.94 13.94
N ASN A 385 -12.18 -8.59 13.40
CA ASN A 385 -12.31 -9.70 12.46
C ASN A 385 -11.50 -10.95 12.86
N ASP A 386 -11.47 -11.30 14.14
CA ASP A 386 -10.71 -12.43 14.70
C ASP A 386 -10.98 -13.75 13.96
N LYS A 387 -12.25 -14.05 13.68
CA LYS A 387 -12.71 -15.30 13.05
C LYS A 387 -12.13 -15.55 11.66
N HIS A 388 -11.77 -14.49 10.93
CA HIS A 388 -11.21 -14.61 9.59
C HIS A 388 -9.72 -14.25 9.57
N VAL A 389 -9.28 -13.29 10.39
CA VAL A 389 -7.86 -12.96 10.51
C VAL A 389 -7.06 -14.13 11.07
N LEU A 390 -7.59 -14.86 12.06
CA LEU A 390 -6.89 -15.97 12.71
C LEU A 390 -7.24 -17.34 12.12
N ASN A 391 -7.97 -17.38 11.00
CA ASN A 391 -8.41 -18.62 10.37
C ASN A 391 -7.31 -19.25 9.51
N ASP A 392 -6.94 -20.50 9.81
CA ASP A 392 -5.90 -21.23 9.09
C ASP A 392 -6.13 -21.36 7.58
N ASN A 393 -7.40 -21.35 7.14
CA ASN A 393 -7.75 -21.48 5.72
C ASN A 393 -7.49 -20.20 4.92
N ASN A 394 -7.30 -19.06 5.60
CA ASN A 394 -7.06 -17.78 4.95
C ASN A 394 -5.57 -17.53 4.66
N TYR A 395 -4.67 -18.41 5.11
CA TYR A 395 -3.23 -18.29 4.87
C TYR A 395 -2.80 -19.11 3.65
N LYS A 396 -2.27 -18.42 2.64
CA LYS A 396 -1.79 -19.00 1.39
C LYS A 396 -0.29 -18.72 1.24
N PHE A 397 0.49 -19.76 0.99
CA PHE A 397 1.93 -19.65 0.76
C PHE A 397 2.22 -19.71 -0.74
N ILE A 398 2.85 -18.67 -1.27
CA ILE A 398 3.16 -18.54 -2.70
C ILE A 398 4.64 -18.83 -2.92
N SER A 399 4.95 -19.83 -3.75
CA SER A 399 6.32 -20.02 -4.24
C SER A 399 6.73 -18.82 -5.09
N MET A 400 7.89 -18.23 -4.78
CA MET A 400 8.39 -17.04 -5.46
C MET A 400 9.08 -17.34 -6.79
N GLY A 401 9.24 -18.62 -7.14
CA GLY A 401 9.89 -19.11 -8.35
C GLY A 401 11.41 -18.95 -8.29
N ASP A 402 12.13 -20.08 -8.18
CA ASP A 402 13.60 -20.14 -8.25
C ASP A 402 14.04 -20.04 -9.72
N ASN A 403 14.06 -18.84 -10.31
CA ASN A 403 14.72 -18.59 -11.60
C ASN A 403 15.01 -17.09 -11.80
N LEU A 404 15.64 -16.45 -10.83
CA LEU A 404 16.46 -15.28 -11.15
C LEU A 404 17.87 -15.82 -11.41
N PRO A 405 18.43 -15.66 -12.62
CA PRO A 405 19.78 -16.11 -12.87
C PRO A 405 20.72 -15.34 -11.95
N VAL A 406 21.49 -16.06 -11.14
CA VAL A 406 22.76 -15.53 -10.62
C VAL A 406 23.68 -15.48 -11.84
N HIS A 407 23.67 -14.39 -12.60
CA HIS A 407 24.60 -14.21 -13.71
C HIS A 407 25.52 -13.02 -13.49
N THR A 408 26.74 -13.38 -13.14
CA THR A 408 27.98 -12.75 -13.59
C THR A 408 27.91 -12.36 -15.07
N GLY A 409 28.31 -11.14 -15.40
CA GLY A 409 28.84 -10.82 -16.73
C GLY A 409 27.98 -9.91 -17.58
N ILE A 410 28.55 -8.75 -17.85
CA ILE A 410 28.12 -7.68 -18.76
C ILE A 410 28.02 -8.20 -20.21
N SER A 411 27.00 -7.76 -20.95
CA SER A 411 27.15 -7.40 -22.37
C SER A 411 26.00 -6.52 -22.86
N THR A 412 26.33 -5.32 -23.33
CA THR A 412 25.55 -4.50 -24.26
C THR A 412 25.56 -5.14 -25.66
N PRO A 413 24.55 -4.89 -26.52
CA PRO A 413 24.74 -3.83 -27.52
C PRO A 413 23.47 -3.05 -27.96
N SER A 414 23.79 -1.96 -28.64
CA SER A 414 23.02 -0.88 -29.28
C SER A 414 22.07 -1.24 -30.44
N SER A 415 21.07 -0.36 -30.63
CA SER A 415 20.72 0.42 -31.86
C SER A 415 19.31 0.26 -32.47
N PHE A 416 18.53 1.35 -32.36
CA PHE A 416 17.68 2.09 -33.33
C PHE A 416 16.63 1.44 -34.27
N LEU A 417 15.54 2.24 -34.46
CA LEU A 417 14.42 2.26 -35.44
C LEU A 417 13.13 1.52 -34.98
N ASN A 418 11.91 2.06 -35.06
CA ASN A 418 11.36 3.32 -35.59
C ASN A 418 9.91 3.48 -35.06
N ALA A 419 9.49 4.67 -34.61
CA ALA A 419 8.21 4.96 -33.93
C ALA A 419 6.94 4.95 -34.83
N GLY A 420 6.98 4.31 -36.00
CA GLY A 420 5.86 4.29 -36.96
C GLY A 420 4.94 3.07 -36.89
N TYR A 421 5.37 1.97 -36.26
CA TYR A 421 4.65 0.69 -36.28
C TYR A 421 3.75 0.44 -35.05
N LEU A 422 3.93 1.20 -33.96
CA LEU A 422 3.22 0.98 -32.70
C LEU A 422 1.74 1.41 -32.76
N LEU A 423 1.42 2.46 -33.53
CA LEU A 423 0.04 2.95 -33.67
C LEU A 423 -0.87 1.99 -34.44
N GLN A 424 -0.34 1.28 -35.44
CA GLN A 424 -1.10 0.29 -36.22
C GLN A 424 -1.35 -1.01 -35.44
N ALA A 425 -0.43 -1.40 -34.56
CA ALA A 425 -0.58 -2.58 -33.70
C ALA A 425 -1.62 -2.37 -32.57
N LEU A 426 -1.69 -1.15 -32.02
CA LEU A 426 -2.70 -0.77 -31.02
C LEU A 426 -4.12 -0.71 -31.61
N GLN A 427 -4.27 -0.26 -32.86
CA GLN A 427 -5.55 -0.21 -33.55
C GLN A 427 -6.12 -1.61 -33.91
N GLN A 428 -5.25 -2.59 -34.16
CA GLN A 428 -5.70 -3.94 -34.53
C GLN A 428 -6.00 -4.86 -33.32
N ARG A 429 -5.46 -4.58 -32.12
CA ARG A 429 -5.63 -5.44 -30.94
C ARG A 429 -6.71 -4.99 -29.94
N LEU A 430 -7.07 -3.71 -29.89
CA LEU A 430 -7.96 -3.20 -28.83
C LEU A 430 -9.44 -3.07 -29.23
N GLY A 431 -9.78 -3.27 -30.51
CA GLY A 431 -11.16 -3.09 -31.00
C GLY A 431 -11.79 -1.76 -30.53
N TRP A 432 -13.12 -1.73 -30.40
CA TRP A 432 -13.86 -0.53 -29.99
C TRP A 432 -13.52 -0.04 -28.57
N ILE A 433 -12.81 -0.81 -27.73
CA ILE A 433 -12.45 -0.43 -26.36
C ILE A 433 -11.22 0.49 -26.33
N GLY A 434 -10.25 0.27 -27.24
CA GLY A 434 -9.08 1.15 -27.37
C GLY A 434 -9.45 2.56 -27.83
N THR A 435 -10.51 2.67 -28.65
CA THR A 435 -10.99 3.97 -29.13
C THR A 435 -11.61 4.82 -28.02
N TRP A 436 -12.22 4.21 -27.00
CA TRP A 436 -12.81 4.95 -25.88
C TRP A 436 -11.78 5.47 -24.87
N ILE A 437 -10.75 4.69 -24.58
CA ILE A 437 -9.64 5.16 -23.74
C ILE A 437 -8.94 6.33 -24.45
N ILE A 438 -8.69 6.22 -25.76
CA ILE A 438 -8.03 7.28 -26.54
C ILE A 438 -8.94 8.51 -26.75
N TRP A 439 -10.26 8.35 -26.91
CA TRP A 439 -11.18 9.49 -27.08
C TRP A 439 -11.40 10.30 -25.81
N ILE A 440 -11.30 9.67 -24.63
CA ILE A 440 -11.35 10.41 -23.35
C ILE A 440 -10.12 11.33 -23.22
N PHE A 441 -8.97 11.00 -23.80
CA PHE A 441 -7.74 11.78 -23.65
C PHE A 441 -7.44 12.79 -24.78
N LEU A 442 -8.16 12.79 -25.92
CA LEU A 442 -7.75 13.57 -27.12
C LEU A 442 -8.77 14.56 -27.72
N CYS A 443 -9.75 15.07 -26.96
CA CYS A 443 -10.58 16.19 -27.43
C CYS A 443 -10.51 17.43 -26.52
N PRO A 444 -10.09 18.61 -27.04
CA PRO A 444 -9.72 19.77 -26.24
C PRO A 444 -10.92 20.68 -25.97
N PHE A 445 -11.19 20.96 -24.69
CA PHE A 445 -11.86 22.19 -24.30
C PHE A 445 -11.13 22.83 -23.11
N ASN A 446 -10.19 23.70 -23.48
CA ASN A 446 -9.62 24.81 -22.71
C ASN A 446 -9.84 24.81 -21.18
N ARG A 447 -8.87 24.26 -20.43
CA ARG A 447 -8.17 24.94 -19.32
C ARG A 447 -6.95 24.11 -18.88
N LYS A 448 -5.81 24.81 -18.73
CA LYS A 448 -4.46 24.29 -18.43
C LYS A 448 -4.39 23.34 -17.21
N ARG A 449 -3.96 22.09 -17.45
CA ARG A 449 -2.70 21.49 -16.98
C ARG A 449 -2.54 20.15 -17.71
N ASP A 450 -1.46 20.01 -18.47
CA ASP A 450 -1.16 18.90 -19.38
C ASP A 450 -0.06 18.00 -18.79
N ASP A 451 -0.31 17.28 -17.68
CA ASP A 451 0.75 16.49 -17.00
C ASP A 451 0.37 15.01 -16.73
N ASP A 452 -0.53 14.41 -17.54
CA ASP A 452 -0.82 12.97 -17.47
C ASP A 452 0.01 12.18 -18.51
N HIS A 453 0.86 11.25 -18.05
CA HIS A 453 1.73 10.42 -18.90
C HIS A 453 1.27 8.97 -18.95
N ILE A 454 0.92 8.48 -20.15
CA ILE A 454 0.60 7.06 -20.40
C ILE A 454 1.84 6.43 -21.05
N VAL A 455 2.41 5.39 -20.42
CA VAL A 455 3.59 4.65 -20.91
C VAL A 455 3.22 3.26 -21.38
#